data_AF-A0A3A0A1U3-F1
#
_entry.id   AF-A0A3A0A1U3-F1
#
_cell.length_a   1.000
_cell.length_b   1.000
_cell.length_c   1.000
_cell.angle_alpha   90.00
_cell.angle_beta   90.00
_cell.angle_gamma   90.00
#
_symmetry.space_group_name_H-M   'P 1'
#
loop_
_entity.id
_entity.type
_entity.pdbx_description
1 polymer ?
#
loop_
_entity_poly.entity_id
_entity_poly.type
_entity_poly.pdbx_seq_one_letter_code
_entity_poly.pdbx_strand_id
1 'polypeptide(L)'
;MRGLALALLSALFLWTGKPVAAQDQSGITSPSPGSAVGGDVPILGTAVIDPFQKYELHYKQEPSGDDAYIYFGGGTNQVINGQLGVWQAGGLPSGVYSIRLRVVKTDGNYAEFYAPNLSLNQGPATPEPTPTSDEPTPTPIPTETFTPAPQPTAAVGAVQQPQVEGSQPAEPTPTPLAMAAVDEAATPTAEALAVDLGGASPAGAVVSEVNPDNSLTRELGEALSFDKLRNQFWSGVRYSMALCIGVLALFGGKRLFDWAWAQFR
;
A
#
# COMPACT_ATOMS: atom_id res chain seq x y z
N MET A 1 -22.83 19.13 -80.17
CA MET A 1 -23.93 18.14 -80.17
C MET A 1 -23.29 16.78 -80.47
N ARG A 2 -23.49 15.67 -79.76
CA ARG A 2 -24.21 15.30 -78.52
C ARG A 2 -23.20 14.49 -77.66
N GLY A 3 -23.33 14.21 -76.37
CA GLY A 3 -24.37 14.52 -75.38
C GLY A 3 -24.29 13.48 -74.24
N LEU A 4 -24.03 13.94 -73.02
CA LEU A 4 -24.18 13.27 -71.71
C LEU A 4 -23.90 11.74 -71.58
N ALA A 5 -22.75 11.40 -70.98
CA ALA A 5 -22.54 10.19 -70.19
C ALA A 5 -21.62 10.59 -69.01
N LEU A 6 -22.13 11.10 -67.88
CA LEU A 6 -22.87 10.36 -66.85
C LEU A 6 -21.98 9.24 -66.26
N ALA A 7 -20.96 9.60 -65.47
CA ALA A 7 -21.00 9.88 -64.02
C ALA A 7 -20.69 8.62 -63.18
N LEU A 8 -20.30 8.83 -61.91
CA LEU A 8 -20.05 7.79 -60.90
C LEU A 8 -18.94 6.76 -61.23
N LEU A 9 -17.66 7.15 -61.07
CA LEU A 9 -16.77 6.43 -60.13
C LEU A 9 -15.56 7.22 -59.60
N SER A 10 -15.69 8.54 -59.43
CA SER A 10 -14.82 9.31 -58.52
C SER A 10 -15.15 9.00 -57.05
N ALA A 11 -15.12 7.71 -56.71
CA ALA A 11 -15.52 7.17 -55.43
C ALA A 11 -14.42 7.41 -54.39
N LEU A 12 -14.47 8.59 -53.79
CA LEU A 12 -13.92 8.94 -52.48
C LEU A 12 -12.70 8.09 -52.05
N PHE A 13 -11.50 8.53 -52.45
CA PHE A 13 -10.29 8.23 -51.68
C PHE A 13 -10.26 9.06 -50.38
N LEU A 14 -11.40 9.19 -49.72
CA LEU A 14 -11.50 9.54 -48.32
C LEU A 14 -11.10 8.30 -47.53
N TRP A 15 -9.80 8.04 -47.49
CA TRP A 15 -9.19 7.31 -46.40
C TRP A 15 -9.38 8.16 -45.14
N THR A 16 -10.59 8.15 -44.58
CA THR A 16 -10.85 8.54 -43.19
C THR A 16 -10.30 7.46 -42.28
N GLY A 17 -8.97 7.32 -42.34
CA GLY A 17 -8.22 7.11 -41.12
C GLY A 17 -8.66 8.24 -40.20
N LYS A 18 -9.63 7.94 -39.33
CA LYS A 18 -9.95 8.78 -38.18
C LYS A 18 -8.60 9.13 -37.58
N PRO A 19 -8.28 10.40 -37.31
CA PRO A 19 -7.11 10.65 -36.51
C PRO A 19 -7.31 9.83 -35.24
N VAL A 20 -6.35 8.97 -34.93
CA VAL A 20 -6.10 8.63 -33.54
C VAL A 20 -5.57 9.93 -32.95
N ALA A 21 -6.51 10.85 -32.66
CA ALA A 21 -6.38 11.72 -31.53
C ALA A 21 -5.96 10.78 -30.40
N ALA A 22 -4.75 10.98 -29.89
CA ALA A 22 -4.20 10.11 -28.86
C ALA A 22 -5.23 10.05 -27.75
N GLN A 23 -5.91 8.91 -27.62
CA GLN A 23 -6.92 8.75 -26.58
C GLN A 23 -6.13 8.88 -25.29
N ASP A 24 -6.40 9.94 -24.52
CA ASP A 24 -5.75 10.19 -23.23
C ASP A 24 -5.77 8.88 -22.45
N GLN A 25 -4.60 8.22 -22.38
CA GLN A 25 -4.62 6.79 -22.16
C GLN A 25 -4.86 6.57 -20.67
N SER A 26 -5.94 5.86 -20.33
CA SER A 26 -6.25 5.58 -18.93
C SER A 26 -5.06 4.95 -18.22
N GLY A 27 -4.86 5.33 -16.96
CA GLY A 27 -3.65 5.00 -16.22
C GLY A 27 -3.46 5.88 -14.99
N ILE A 28 -2.56 5.43 -14.12
CA ILE A 28 -2.12 6.17 -12.94
C ILE A 28 -0.78 6.84 -13.29
N THR A 29 -0.66 8.15 -13.06
CA THR A 29 0.58 8.92 -13.24
C THR A 29 1.29 9.21 -11.92
N SER A 30 0.54 9.24 -10.80
CA SER A 30 1.09 9.35 -9.45
C SER A 30 0.22 8.57 -8.46
N PRO A 31 0.78 7.86 -7.47
CA PRO A 31 2.22 7.63 -7.27
C PRO A 31 2.82 6.75 -8.36
N SER A 32 4.09 6.97 -8.70
CA SER A 32 4.82 6.15 -9.66
C SER A 32 5.11 4.75 -9.07
N PRO A 33 5.25 3.69 -9.89
CA PRO A 33 5.63 2.36 -9.40
C PRO A 33 6.93 2.40 -8.57
N GLY A 34 6.95 1.71 -7.43
CA GLY A 34 8.12 1.71 -6.51
C GLY A 34 8.19 2.89 -5.54
N SER A 35 7.28 3.87 -5.60
CA SER A 35 7.36 5.08 -4.75
C SER A 35 7.21 4.79 -3.26
N ALA A 36 7.98 5.49 -2.42
CA ALA A 36 7.71 5.57 -0.98
C ALA A 36 6.55 6.54 -0.71
N VAL A 37 5.60 6.13 0.12
CA VAL A 37 4.34 6.86 0.39
C VAL A 37 3.93 6.73 1.85
N GLY A 38 3.00 7.57 2.30
CA GLY A 38 2.43 7.56 3.65
C GLY A 38 1.43 8.70 3.87
N GLY A 39 0.62 8.61 4.93
CA GLY A 39 -0.46 9.57 5.17
C GLY A 39 -1.53 9.51 4.07
N ASP A 40 -1.98 10.68 3.62
CA ASP A 40 -2.96 10.81 2.53
C ASP A 40 -2.26 10.93 1.18
N VAL A 41 -2.40 9.88 0.35
CA VAL A 41 -1.69 9.73 -0.92
C VAL A 41 -2.61 10.12 -2.09
N PRO A 42 -2.42 11.28 -2.75
CA PRO A 42 -3.25 11.67 -3.89
C PRO A 42 -2.94 10.78 -5.10
N ILE A 43 -3.98 10.16 -5.66
CA ILE A 43 -3.88 9.34 -6.87
C ILE A 43 -4.19 10.23 -8.07
N LEU A 44 -3.20 10.44 -8.93
CA LEU A 44 -3.31 11.25 -10.15
C LEU A 44 -3.28 10.35 -11.38
N GLY A 45 -3.98 10.74 -12.44
CA GLY A 45 -3.98 10.03 -13.71
C GLY A 45 -5.15 10.38 -14.61
N THR A 46 -5.52 9.41 -15.44
CA THR A 46 -6.59 9.52 -16.42
C THR A 46 -7.53 8.33 -16.29
N ALA A 47 -8.82 8.60 -16.31
CA ALA A 47 -9.90 7.62 -16.29
C ALA A 47 -10.95 8.00 -17.36
N VAL A 48 -10.67 7.55 -18.59
CA VAL A 48 -11.55 7.65 -19.76
C VAL A 48 -11.61 6.31 -20.49
N ILE A 49 -12.79 5.93 -20.96
CA ILE A 49 -13.01 4.73 -21.77
C ILE A 49 -14.28 4.94 -22.59
N ASP A 50 -14.41 4.33 -23.77
CA ASP A 50 -15.62 4.45 -24.59
C ASP A 50 -16.39 3.12 -24.66
N PRO A 51 -17.71 3.10 -24.35
CA PRO A 51 -18.47 4.11 -23.62
C PRO A 51 -18.16 4.11 -22.11
N PHE A 52 -18.05 5.28 -21.48
CA PHE A 52 -17.71 5.39 -20.04
C PHE A 52 -18.93 5.16 -19.13
N GLN A 53 -18.75 4.43 -18.02
CA GLN A 53 -19.73 4.35 -16.91
C GLN A 53 -19.17 4.95 -15.61
N LYS A 54 -18.01 4.47 -15.17
CA LYS A 54 -17.36 4.86 -13.90
C LYS A 54 -15.89 4.44 -13.89
N TYR A 55 -15.14 4.94 -12.92
CA TYR A 55 -13.88 4.34 -12.49
C TYR A 55 -13.88 4.00 -11.01
N GLU A 56 -13.05 3.04 -10.63
CA GLU A 56 -12.91 2.51 -9.27
C GLU A 56 -11.42 2.40 -8.91
N LEU A 57 -11.05 2.85 -7.71
CA LEU A 57 -9.72 2.75 -7.15
C LEU A 57 -9.71 1.70 -6.04
N HIS A 58 -8.75 0.78 -6.13
CA HIS A 58 -8.52 -0.28 -5.16
C HIS A 58 -7.05 -0.34 -4.72
N TYR A 59 -6.78 -0.89 -3.54
CA TYR A 59 -5.43 -1.22 -3.08
C TYR A 59 -5.34 -2.70 -2.66
N LYS A 60 -4.17 -3.32 -2.80
CA LYS A 60 -3.84 -4.57 -2.08
C LYS A 60 -2.45 -4.48 -1.47
N GLN A 61 -2.24 -5.19 -0.36
CA GLN A 61 -0.91 -5.38 0.23
C GLN A 61 -0.17 -6.49 -0.54
N GLU A 62 1.15 -6.41 -0.64
CA GLU A 62 1.97 -7.45 -1.26
C GLU A 62 2.88 -8.14 -0.23
N PRO A 63 3.01 -9.48 -0.26
CA PRO A 63 2.32 -10.41 -1.16
C PRO A 63 0.87 -10.70 -0.73
N SER A 64 -0.06 -10.68 -1.70
CA SER A 64 -1.42 -11.22 -1.55
C SER A 64 -1.92 -11.79 -2.88
N GLY A 65 -3.00 -12.59 -2.83
CA GLY A 65 -3.62 -13.13 -4.05
C GLY A 65 -4.08 -12.04 -5.02
N ASP A 66 -4.14 -12.35 -6.31
CA ASP A 66 -4.33 -11.35 -7.37
C ASP A 66 -5.65 -10.57 -7.23
N ASP A 67 -6.72 -11.22 -6.77
CA ASP A 67 -8.03 -10.60 -6.54
C ASP A 67 -8.22 -9.95 -5.16
N ALA A 68 -7.19 -9.91 -4.30
CA ALA A 68 -7.27 -9.37 -2.92
C ALA A 68 -7.37 -7.83 -2.82
N TYR A 69 -8.02 -7.19 -3.79
CA TYR A 69 -8.13 -5.75 -3.94
C TYR A 69 -9.29 -5.15 -3.13
N ILE A 70 -8.96 -4.24 -2.22
CA ILE A 70 -9.89 -3.50 -1.38
C ILE A 70 -10.23 -2.16 -2.05
N TYR A 71 -11.52 -1.90 -2.31
CA TYR A 71 -12.01 -0.63 -2.84
C TYR A 71 -11.82 0.52 -1.83
N PHE A 72 -11.42 1.70 -2.29
CA PHE A 72 -11.30 2.90 -1.44
C PHE A 72 -11.82 4.21 -2.06
N GLY A 73 -12.09 4.25 -3.37
CA GLY A 73 -12.56 5.47 -4.04
C GLY A 73 -12.96 5.23 -5.49
N GLY A 74 -13.52 6.24 -6.15
CA GLY A 74 -14.01 6.11 -7.53
C GLY A 74 -14.88 7.30 -7.94
N GLY A 75 -15.35 7.29 -9.18
CA GLY A 75 -16.16 8.38 -9.73
C GLY A 75 -16.95 8.00 -10.98
N THR A 76 -18.09 8.66 -11.17
CA THR A 76 -18.98 8.55 -12.34
C THR A 76 -18.73 9.64 -13.40
N ASN A 77 -17.75 10.51 -13.17
CA ASN A 77 -17.26 11.49 -14.14
C ASN A 77 -15.92 11.02 -14.74
N GLN A 78 -15.69 11.32 -16.00
CA GLN A 78 -14.39 11.13 -16.65
C GLN A 78 -13.35 12.11 -16.08
N VAL A 79 -12.10 11.66 -15.96
CA VAL A 79 -10.96 12.47 -15.49
C VAL A 79 -9.82 12.34 -16.49
N ILE A 80 -9.19 13.46 -16.84
CA ILE A 80 -8.04 13.52 -17.76
C ILE A 80 -6.92 14.27 -17.05
N ASN A 81 -5.77 13.62 -16.87
CA ASN A 81 -4.56 14.18 -16.25
C ASN A 81 -4.83 14.93 -14.93
N GLY A 82 -5.69 14.36 -14.07
CA GLY A 82 -6.20 14.98 -12.84
C GLY A 82 -6.24 14.02 -11.66
N GLN A 83 -6.82 14.46 -10.53
CA GLN A 83 -6.94 13.62 -9.35
C GLN A 83 -8.11 12.63 -9.47
N LEU A 84 -7.81 11.35 -9.32
CA LEU A 84 -8.76 10.24 -9.31
C LEU A 84 -9.27 9.92 -7.90
N GLY A 85 -8.51 10.29 -6.87
CA GLY A 85 -8.89 10.09 -5.47
C GLY A 85 -7.73 10.33 -4.51
N VAL A 86 -7.95 9.98 -3.24
CA VAL A 86 -6.93 9.99 -2.19
C VAL A 86 -6.95 8.64 -1.49
N TRP A 87 -5.78 8.03 -1.33
CA TRP A 87 -5.61 6.79 -0.59
C TRP A 87 -5.09 7.09 0.81
N GLN A 88 -5.92 6.83 1.83
CA GLN A 88 -5.67 7.14 3.23
C GLN A 88 -4.78 6.05 3.86
N ALA A 89 -3.49 6.03 3.51
CA ALA A 89 -2.54 5.01 3.92
C ALA A 89 -2.04 5.16 5.39
N GLY A 90 -2.36 6.28 6.05
CA GLY A 90 -1.97 6.55 7.45
C GLY A 90 -2.50 5.55 8.49
N GLY A 91 -3.51 4.73 8.15
CA GLY A 91 -4.03 3.66 9.02
C GLY A 91 -3.58 2.24 8.64
N LEU A 92 -2.70 2.08 7.63
CA LEU A 92 -2.29 0.77 7.11
C LEU A 92 -0.89 0.38 7.60
N PRO A 93 -0.64 -0.91 7.94
CA PRO A 93 0.65 -1.35 8.47
C PRO A 93 1.78 -1.20 7.44
N SER A 94 3.00 -0.98 7.91
CA SER A 94 4.19 -0.90 7.05
C SER A 94 4.34 -2.13 6.15
N GLY A 95 4.63 -1.92 4.88
CA GLY A 95 4.70 -2.99 3.89
C GLY A 95 4.72 -2.47 2.44
N VAL A 96 4.62 -3.40 1.50
CA VAL A 96 4.50 -3.10 0.07
C VAL A 96 3.03 -3.15 -0.34
N TYR A 97 2.61 -2.25 -1.23
CA TYR A 97 1.23 -2.14 -1.71
C TYR A 97 1.17 -1.92 -3.23
N SER A 98 0.05 -2.32 -3.82
CA SER A 98 -0.28 -2.08 -5.23
C SER A 98 -1.63 -1.36 -5.32
N ILE A 99 -1.67 -0.22 -6.02
CA ILE A 99 -2.91 0.49 -6.36
C ILE A 99 -3.39 0.05 -7.74
N ARG A 100 -4.70 -0.20 -7.88
CA ARG A 100 -5.38 -0.50 -9.13
C ARG A 100 -6.45 0.54 -9.43
N LEU A 101 -6.35 1.15 -10.61
CA LEU A 101 -7.44 1.86 -11.29
C LEU A 101 -8.16 0.87 -12.21
N ARG A 102 -9.46 0.67 -11.99
CA ARG A 102 -10.37 -0.02 -12.93
C ARG A 102 -11.26 1.03 -13.58
N VAL A 103 -11.30 1.07 -14.91
CA VAL A 103 -12.19 1.96 -15.68
C VAL A 103 -13.25 1.09 -16.37
N VAL A 104 -14.52 1.34 -16.04
CA VAL A 104 -15.67 0.48 -16.36
C VAL A 104 -16.55 1.13 -17.43
N LYS A 105 -16.97 0.31 -18.38
CA LYS A 105 -17.86 0.68 -19.48
C LYS A 105 -19.34 0.48 -19.15
N THR A 106 -20.23 1.06 -19.95
CA THR A 106 -21.69 0.91 -19.76
C THR A 106 -22.22 -0.50 -20.01
N ASP A 107 -21.46 -1.36 -20.70
CA ASP A 107 -21.76 -2.78 -20.93
C ASP A 107 -21.22 -3.71 -19.81
N GLY A 108 -20.53 -3.16 -18.80
CA GLY A 108 -19.91 -3.91 -17.70
C GLY A 108 -18.48 -4.41 -17.99
N ASN A 109 -17.96 -4.27 -19.22
CA ASN A 109 -16.55 -4.54 -19.50
C ASN A 109 -15.66 -3.46 -18.86
N TYR A 110 -14.39 -3.77 -18.62
CA TYR A 110 -13.47 -2.84 -17.96
C TYR A 110 -12.02 -2.98 -18.45
N ALA A 111 -11.20 -1.99 -18.14
CA ALA A 111 -9.74 -2.02 -18.28
C ALA A 111 -9.09 -1.70 -16.92
N GLU A 112 -7.94 -2.30 -16.63
CA GLU A 112 -7.23 -2.16 -15.34
C GLU A 112 -5.81 -1.64 -15.53
N PHE A 113 -5.40 -0.72 -14.65
CA PHE A 113 -4.10 -0.04 -14.66
C PHE A 113 -3.55 0.03 -13.24
N TYR A 114 -2.23 -0.05 -13.09
CA TYR A 114 -1.60 -0.34 -11.80
C TYR A 114 -0.45 0.60 -11.46
N ALA A 115 -0.35 0.96 -10.18
CA ALA A 115 0.86 1.50 -9.56
C ALA A 115 1.33 0.50 -8.48
N PRO A 116 2.16 -0.50 -8.86
CA PRO A 116 2.64 -1.54 -7.95
C PRO A 116 3.89 -1.13 -7.17
N ASN A 117 4.25 -1.94 -6.19
CA ASN A 117 5.48 -1.83 -5.39
C ASN A 117 5.60 -0.53 -4.56
N LEU A 118 4.48 0.10 -4.20
CA LEU A 118 4.49 1.28 -3.33
C LEU A 118 4.96 0.86 -1.93
N SER A 119 5.97 1.54 -1.39
CA SER A 119 6.48 1.23 -0.05
C SER A 119 5.85 2.14 0.99
N LEU A 120 5.04 1.56 1.87
CA LEU A 120 4.46 2.23 3.01
C LEU A 120 5.37 2.00 4.22
N ASN A 121 5.93 3.09 4.75
CA ASN A 121 6.72 3.06 5.97
C ASN A 121 6.01 3.90 7.02
N GLN A 122 5.22 3.25 7.88
CA GLN A 122 4.87 3.86 9.16
C GLN A 122 6.15 3.96 9.99
N GLY A 123 6.52 5.18 10.39
CA GLY A 123 7.43 5.38 11.51
C GLY A 123 6.83 4.79 12.80
N PRO A 124 7.60 4.70 13.89
CA PRO A 124 7.03 4.32 15.18
C PRO A 124 5.85 5.25 15.48
N ALA A 125 4.68 4.66 15.75
CA ALA A 125 3.45 5.41 15.96
C ALA A 125 3.71 6.49 17.01
N THR A 126 3.60 7.76 16.61
CA THR A 126 3.69 8.85 17.58
C THR A 126 2.55 8.64 18.56
N PRO A 127 2.81 8.49 19.87
CA PRO A 127 1.75 8.23 20.82
C PRO A 127 0.79 9.42 20.74
N GLU A 128 -0.45 9.13 20.34
CA GLU A 128 -1.53 10.10 20.40
C GLU A 128 -1.56 10.65 21.83
N PRO A 129 -1.59 11.97 22.03
CA PRO A 129 -1.55 12.53 23.37
C PRO A 129 -2.80 12.06 24.11
N THR A 130 -2.64 11.10 25.01
CA THR A 130 -3.69 10.68 25.94
C THR A 130 -4.31 11.95 26.51
N PRO A 131 -5.61 12.22 26.31
CA PRO A 131 -6.20 13.44 26.79
C PRO A 131 -6.10 13.43 28.31
N THR A 132 -5.20 14.25 28.84
CA THR A 132 -5.20 14.62 30.25
C THR A 132 -6.53 15.30 30.48
N SER A 133 -7.48 14.56 31.07
CA SER A 133 -8.78 15.11 31.42
C SER A 133 -8.55 16.05 32.58
N ASP A 134 -8.30 17.32 32.28
CA ASP A 134 -8.36 18.45 33.21
C ASP A 134 -9.83 18.73 33.61
N GLU A 135 -10.60 17.68 33.85
CA GLU A 135 -11.88 17.74 34.53
C GLU A 135 -11.60 18.08 35.99
N PRO A 136 -11.97 19.28 36.47
CA PRO A 136 -11.76 19.62 37.87
C PRO A 136 -12.67 18.72 38.71
N THR A 137 -12.07 17.86 39.55
CA THR A 137 -12.79 16.98 40.48
C THR A 137 -13.95 17.75 41.11
N PRO A 138 -15.21 17.41 40.81
CA PRO A 138 -16.34 18.22 41.22
C PRO A 138 -16.37 18.28 42.74
N THR A 139 -16.15 19.47 43.30
CA THR A 139 -16.25 19.70 44.74
C THR A 139 -17.66 19.29 45.16
N PRO A 140 -17.81 18.33 46.09
CA PRO A 140 -19.12 17.77 46.39
C PRO A 140 -20.06 18.86 46.89
N ILE A 141 -21.11 19.12 46.12
CA ILE A 141 -22.22 19.97 46.54
C ILE A 141 -22.78 19.35 47.82
N PRO A 142 -22.95 20.10 48.92
CA PRO A 142 -23.44 19.53 50.17
C PRO A 142 -24.85 18.98 49.99
N THR A 143 -25.00 17.67 50.16
CA THR A 143 -26.31 17.01 50.19
C THR A 143 -27.04 17.47 51.45
N GLU A 144 -28.05 18.33 51.27
CA GLU A 144 -29.01 18.72 52.31
C GLU A 144 -29.58 17.48 52.99
N THR A 145 -29.09 17.22 54.21
CA THR A 145 -29.41 16.01 54.97
C THR A 145 -30.70 16.26 55.74
N PHE A 146 -31.83 15.94 55.11
CA PHE A 146 -33.15 16.02 55.74
C PHE A 146 -33.18 15.25 57.06
N THR A 147 -33.15 15.99 58.17
CA THR A 147 -33.19 15.42 59.51
C THR A 147 -34.57 14.78 59.74
N PRO A 148 -34.66 13.47 60.03
CA PRO A 148 -35.94 12.82 60.28
C PRO A 148 -36.59 13.40 61.56
N ALA A 149 -37.91 13.58 61.52
CA ALA A 149 -38.66 14.14 62.65
C ALA A 149 -38.51 13.25 63.91
N PRO A 150 -38.43 13.84 65.12
CA PRO A 150 -38.19 13.08 66.34
C PRO A 150 -39.37 12.17 66.68
N GLN A 151 -39.07 10.88 66.91
CA GLN A 151 -40.04 9.91 67.41
C GLN A 151 -40.41 10.22 68.88
N PRO A 152 -41.70 10.15 69.28
CA PRO A 152 -42.11 10.51 70.63
C PRO A 152 -41.54 9.57 71.70
N THR A 153 -40.91 10.15 72.72
CA THR A 153 -40.26 9.46 73.83
C THR A 153 -41.27 8.91 74.85
N ALA A 154 -41.20 7.61 75.16
CA ALA A 154 -41.83 7.03 76.35
C ALA A 154 -40.93 7.26 77.59
N ALA A 155 -41.50 7.70 78.71
CA ALA A 155 -40.73 8.25 79.84
C ALA A 155 -40.75 7.38 81.11
N VAL A 156 -39.68 6.61 81.34
CA VAL A 156 -39.26 6.00 82.63
C VAL A 156 -37.72 5.83 82.59
N GLY A 157 -36.90 6.13 83.60
CA GLY A 157 -37.15 6.85 84.86
C GLY A 157 -36.00 6.71 85.89
N ALA A 158 -35.09 7.70 85.97
CA ALA A 158 -34.01 7.88 86.97
C ALA A 158 -32.91 6.77 87.04
N VAL A 159 -31.67 6.95 87.55
CA VAL A 159 -31.14 7.80 88.65
C VAL A 159 -29.66 8.24 88.48
N GLN A 160 -29.33 9.43 89.00
CA GLN A 160 -28.08 9.85 89.70
C GLN A 160 -26.66 9.59 89.12
N GLN A 161 -26.07 10.61 88.47
CA GLN A 161 -25.07 11.58 89.01
C GLN A 161 -24.03 11.11 90.09
N PRO A 162 -22.87 11.79 90.27
CA PRO A 162 -21.67 11.87 89.39
C PRO A 162 -20.33 11.61 90.15
N GLN A 163 -19.17 11.70 89.47
CA GLN A 163 -18.13 12.73 89.71
C GLN A 163 -16.95 12.61 88.72
N VAL A 164 -16.02 13.57 88.77
CA VAL A 164 -14.93 13.82 87.81
C VAL A 164 -13.56 13.70 88.52
N GLU A 165 -12.49 13.78 87.74
CA GLU A 165 -11.17 14.38 88.08
C GLU A 165 -10.01 13.42 88.44
N GLY A 166 -8.85 13.60 87.78
CA GLY A 166 -7.61 12.89 88.12
C GLY A 166 -6.55 12.69 87.01
N SER A 167 -5.42 13.39 87.15
CA SER A 167 -4.04 12.85 87.05
C SER A 167 -3.44 12.31 85.72
N GLN A 168 -2.73 13.22 85.04
CA GLN A 168 -1.40 13.08 84.40
C GLN A 168 -0.36 12.24 85.21
N PRO A 169 0.77 11.68 84.66
CA PRO A 169 1.16 11.29 83.28
C PRO A 169 1.73 9.82 83.17
N ALA A 170 2.23 9.40 82.00
CA ALA A 170 3.63 8.91 81.78
C ALA A 170 3.83 8.20 80.42
N GLU A 171 5.02 8.36 79.80
CA GLU A 171 5.55 7.53 78.70
C GLU A 171 6.60 6.55 79.26
N PRO A 172 6.81 5.36 78.65
CA PRO A 172 8.18 5.08 78.17
C PRO A 172 8.29 4.22 76.88
N THR A 173 9.19 4.64 75.99
CA THR A 173 9.78 3.89 74.86
C THR A 173 10.88 2.90 75.31
N PRO A 174 10.92 1.61 74.85
CA PRO A 174 11.96 1.14 73.88
C PRO A 174 11.53 -0.03 72.92
N THR A 175 11.79 0.00 71.60
CA THR A 175 13.01 -0.45 70.83
C THR A 175 12.99 -1.93 70.35
N PRO A 176 13.48 -2.31 69.12
CA PRO A 176 13.07 -3.56 68.42
C PRO A 176 14.17 -4.63 68.15
N LEU A 177 13.75 -5.84 67.70
CA LEU A 177 14.49 -6.95 67.00
C LEU A 177 13.42 -7.89 66.34
N ALA A 178 13.46 -8.53 65.15
CA ALA A 178 14.38 -8.67 63.98
C ALA A 178 15.19 -10.00 63.80
N MET A 179 14.56 -11.08 63.28
CA MET A 179 15.15 -12.38 62.80
C MET A 179 14.06 -13.23 62.09
N ALA A 180 14.28 -14.25 61.22
CA ALA A 180 15.50 -14.83 60.58
C ALA A 180 15.15 -15.68 59.31
N ALA A 181 16.07 -15.75 58.33
CA ALA A 181 16.31 -16.81 57.31
C ALA A 181 17.41 -16.28 56.32
N VAL A 182 18.57 -16.89 55.99
CA VAL A 182 19.15 -18.25 56.17
C VAL A 182 18.46 -19.32 55.29
N ASP A 183 19.10 -20.01 54.31
CA ASP A 183 20.37 -19.87 53.54
C ASP A 183 20.27 -20.81 52.27
N GLU A 184 21.21 -21.07 51.33
CA GLU A 184 22.68 -20.88 51.22
C GLU A 184 23.15 -20.77 49.72
N ALA A 185 24.36 -21.27 49.39
CA ALA A 185 25.08 -21.51 48.11
C ALA A 185 24.28 -21.71 46.78
N ALA A 186 24.82 -21.44 45.57
CA ALA A 186 26.21 -21.65 45.13
C ALA A 186 26.68 -20.78 43.91
N THR A 187 27.99 -20.79 43.62
CA THR A 187 28.67 -20.06 42.51
C THR A 187 29.23 -21.00 41.43
N PRO A 188 29.31 -20.57 40.16
CA PRO A 188 30.61 -20.21 39.54
C PRO A 188 30.52 -18.87 38.74
N THR A 189 31.50 -17.95 38.71
CA THR A 189 32.96 -18.01 38.41
C THR A 189 33.28 -17.82 36.91
N ALA A 190 33.95 -16.69 36.59
CA ALA A 190 34.75 -16.40 35.38
C ALA A 190 34.00 -16.24 34.02
N GLU A 191 34.45 -15.45 33.03
CA GLU A 191 35.61 -14.52 32.94
C GLU A 191 35.43 -13.37 31.90
N ALA A 192 36.48 -12.55 31.73
CA ALA A 192 36.59 -11.40 30.80
C ALA A 192 36.30 -11.74 29.32
N LEU A 193 35.63 -10.90 28.53
CA LEU A 193 36.09 -9.61 27.95
C LEU A 193 37.43 -9.69 27.18
N ALA A 194 37.36 -9.80 25.85
CA ALA A 194 38.40 -9.36 24.92
C ALA A 194 37.77 -8.91 23.59
N VAL A 195 38.33 -7.85 22.99
CA VAL A 195 38.06 -7.40 21.62
C VAL A 195 39.33 -7.66 20.81
N ASP A 196 39.19 -8.11 19.57
CA ASP A 196 40.30 -8.15 18.61
C ASP A 196 39.97 -7.36 17.33
N LEU A 197 41.00 -6.75 16.74
CA LEU A 197 40.97 -5.88 15.57
C LEU A 197 42.10 -6.27 14.60
N GLY A 198 41.98 -7.47 14.00
CA GLY A 198 42.91 -7.99 12.99
C GLY A 198 42.31 -8.01 11.60
N GLY A 199 42.73 -7.09 10.72
CA GLY A 199 42.29 -7.04 9.32
C GLY A 199 43.34 -7.60 8.35
N ALA A 200 42.91 -8.39 7.36
CA ALA A 200 43.67 -8.65 6.14
C ALA A 200 42.75 -9.05 4.97
N SER A 201 42.91 -8.40 3.82
CA SER A 201 42.61 -9.03 2.53
C SER A 201 43.90 -9.70 2.04
N PRO A 202 43.77 -10.88 1.42
CA PRO A 202 44.20 -10.92 0.03
C PRO A 202 43.20 -11.64 -0.88
N ALA A 203 43.32 -11.42 -2.19
CA ALA A 203 42.61 -12.20 -3.19
C ALA A 203 43.19 -13.62 -3.29
N GLY A 204 42.32 -14.62 -3.35
CA GLY A 204 42.67 -16.03 -3.57
C GLY A 204 41.42 -16.82 -3.92
N ALA A 205 41.47 -17.63 -4.98
CA ALA A 205 40.30 -18.37 -5.45
C ALA A 205 40.01 -19.59 -4.56
N VAL A 206 38.74 -19.76 -4.17
CA VAL A 206 38.19 -21.05 -3.76
C VAL A 206 37.09 -21.44 -4.74
N VAL A 207 37.23 -22.64 -5.31
CA VAL A 207 36.23 -23.31 -6.14
C VAL A 207 35.76 -24.54 -5.35
N SER A 208 34.52 -24.98 -5.59
CA SER A 208 33.63 -25.75 -4.68
C SER A 208 32.77 -24.80 -3.84
N GLU A 209 31.49 -25.10 -3.59
CA GLU A 209 30.79 -26.39 -3.71
C GLU A 209 29.53 -26.31 -4.59
N VAL A 210 29.08 -27.43 -5.16
CA VAL A 210 27.91 -27.48 -6.05
C VAL A 210 26.64 -27.75 -5.24
N ASN A 211 25.95 -26.69 -4.80
CA ASN A 211 24.58 -26.82 -4.30
C ASN A 211 23.57 -26.78 -5.47
N PRO A 212 22.78 -27.86 -5.73
CA PRO A 212 21.97 -27.98 -6.94
C PRO A 212 20.82 -26.96 -7.02
N ASP A 213 20.30 -26.48 -5.90
CA ASP A 213 19.11 -25.62 -5.85
C ASP A 213 19.33 -24.23 -6.48
N ASN A 214 20.59 -23.79 -6.58
CA ASN A 214 20.98 -22.51 -7.21
C ASN A 214 21.04 -22.57 -8.74
N SER A 215 20.75 -23.73 -9.36
CA SER A 215 20.73 -23.89 -10.81
C SER A 215 19.61 -23.08 -11.47
N LEU A 216 18.38 -23.20 -10.97
CA LEU A 216 17.19 -22.53 -11.53
C LEU A 216 17.26 -21.00 -11.39
N THR A 217 17.69 -20.49 -10.24
CA THR A 217 17.90 -19.05 -10.03
C THR A 217 19.00 -18.49 -10.92
N ARG A 218 20.03 -19.30 -11.26
CA ARG A 218 21.08 -18.92 -12.20
C ARG A 218 20.61 -18.95 -13.66
N GLU A 219 19.85 -19.97 -14.07
CA GLU A 219 19.22 -19.99 -15.40
C GLU A 219 18.22 -18.84 -15.58
N LEU A 220 17.38 -18.55 -14.59
CA LEU A 220 16.45 -17.42 -14.62
C LEU A 220 17.20 -16.08 -14.68
N GLY A 221 18.28 -15.92 -13.91
CA GLY A 221 19.16 -14.75 -13.99
C GLY A 221 19.85 -14.59 -15.35
N GLU A 222 20.24 -15.69 -16.00
CA GLU A 222 20.77 -15.67 -17.37
C GLU A 222 19.70 -15.37 -18.42
N ALA A 223 18.52 -16.00 -18.32
CA ALA A 223 17.40 -15.83 -19.24
C ALA A 223 16.83 -14.40 -19.21
N LEU A 224 16.78 -13.79 -18.01
CA LEU A 224 16.34 -12.41 -17.79
C LEU A 224 17.48 -11.38 -17.93
N SER A 225 18.70 -11.80 -18.26
CA SER A 225 19.81 -10.85 -18.43
C SER A 225 19.53 -9.87 -19.57
N PHE A 226 19.68 -8.57 -19.29
CA PHE A 226 19.29 -7.49 -20.20
C PHE A 226 19.92 -7.59 -21.59
N ASP A 227 21.13 -8.12 -21.71
CA ASP A 227 21.77 -8.33 -23.01
C ASP A 227 21.18 -9.52 -23.80
N LYS A 228 20.74 -10.58 -23.12
CA LYS A 228 20.08 -11.74 -23.76
C LYS A 228 18.68 -11.34 -24.24
N LEU A 229 17.91 -10.58 -23.43
CA LEU A 229 16.65 -9.95 -23.86
C LEU A 229 16.87 -9.00 -25.05
N ARG A 230 17.84 -8.08 -24.96
CA ARG A 230 18.15 -7.12 -26.02
C ARG A 230 18.45 -7.83 -27.34
N ASN A 231 19.30 -8.85 -27.32
CA ASN A 231 19.68 -9.60 -28.53
C ASN A 231 18.52 -10.45 -29.08
N GLN A 232 17.68 -11.06 -28.23
CA GLN A 232 16.48 -11.77 -28.70
C GLN A 232 15.43 -10.83 -29.29
N PHE A 233 15.20 -9.65 -28.69
CA PHE A 233 14.30 -8.63 -29.24
C PHE A 233 14.72 -8.21 -30.65
N TRP A 234 15.99 -7.81 -30.84
CA TRP A 234 16.50 -7.43 -32.18
C TRP A 234 16.50 -8.59 -33.17
N SER A 235 16.66 -9.84 -32.71
CA SER A 235 16.51 -11.04 -33.56
C SER A 235 15.07 -11.19 -34.05
N GLY A 236 14.08 -11.14 -33.14
CA GLY A 236 12.65 -11.23 -33.46
C GLY A 236 12.17 -10.11 -34.39
N VAL A 237 12.61 -8.87 -34.16
CA VAL A 237 12.34 -7.72 -35.04
C VAL A 237 12.83 -7.97 -36.46
N ARG A 238 14.03 -8.55 -36.65
CA ARG A 238 14.60 -8.85 -37.97
C ARG A 238 13.83 -9.94 -38.72
N TYR A 239 13.39 -11.00 -38.03
CA TYR A 239 12.54 -12.03 -38.65
C TYR A 239 11.14 -11.51 -39.01
N SER A 240 10.53 -10.69 -38.15
CA SER A 240 9.25 -10.05 -38.43
C SER A 240 9.33 -9.09 -39.62
N MET A 241 10.40 -8.29 -39.69
CA MET A 241 10.68 -7.41 -40.84
C MET A 241 10.86 -8.21 -42.14
N ALA A 242 11.60 -9.31 -42.12
CA ALA A 242 11.76 -10.20 -43.28
C ALA A 242 10.43 -10.80 -43.75
N LEU A 243 9.55 -11.20 -42.81
CA LEU A 243 8.22 -11.72 -43.12
C LEU A 243 7.32 -10.64 -43.73
N CYS A 244 7.28 -9.43 -43.17
CA CYS A 244 6.55 -8.29 -43.75
C CYS A 244 7.04 -7.92 -45.15
N ILE A 245 8.37 -7.90 -45.38
CA ILE A 245 8.95 -7.66 -46.71
C ILE A 245 8.56 -8.78 -47.69
N GLY A 246 8.57 -10.04 -47.25
CA GLY A 246 8.11 -11.17 -48.07
C GLY A 246 6.64 -11.05 -48.50
N VAL A 247 5.75 -10.69 -47.57
CA VAL A 247 4.32 -10.45 -47.89
C VAL A 247 4.16 -9.28 -48.85
N LEU A 248 4.86 -8.16 -48.62
CA LEU A 248 4.83 -7.00 -49.52
C LEU A 248 5.38 -7.34 -50.91
N ALA A 249 6.43 -8.16 -51.01
CA ALA A 249 6.97 -8.62 -52.29
C ALA A 249 5.99 -9.51 -53.06
N LEU A 250 5.21 -10.36 -52.38
CA LEU A 250 4.16 -11.17 -53.02
C LEU A 250 3.01 -10.30 -53.56
N PHE A 251 2.50 -9.37 -52.77
CA PHE A 251 1.42 -8.46 -53.21
C PHE A 251 1.87 -7.47 -54.29
N GLY A 252 3.08 -6.90 -54.15
CA GLY A 252 3.69 -6.01 -55.14
C GLY A 252 4.03 -6.75 -56.44
N GLY A 253 4.62 -7.94 -56.34
CA GLY A 253 4.94 -8.81 -57.48
C GLY A 253 3.70 -9.21 -58.27
N LYS A 254 2.61 -9.61 -57.59
CA LYS A 254 1.33 -9.86 -58.26
C LYS A 254 0.80 -8.61 -58.97
N ARG A 255 0.77 -7.45 -58.29
CA ARG A 255 0.31 -6.19 -58.91
C ARG A 255 1.12 -5.80 -60.13
N LEU A 256 2.45 -5.98 -60.10
CA LEU A 256 3.34 -5.66 -61.21
C LEU A 256 3.19 -6.65 -62.38
N PHE A 257 3.00 -7.95 -62.09
CA PHE A 257 2.73 -8.98 -63.10
C PHE A 257 1.38 -8.75 -63.79
N ASP A 258 0.31 -8.52 -63.03
CA ASP A 258 -1.02 -8.21 -63.56
C ASP A 258 -0.98 -6.95 -64.46
N TRP A 259 -0.20 -5.93 -64.08
CA TRP A 259 0.00 -4.70 -64.87
C TRP A 259 0.81 -4.94 -66.15
N ALA A 260 1.93 -5.67 -66.06
CA ALA A 260 2.76 -5.97 -67.22
C ALA A 260 2.00 -6.83 -68.24
N TRP A 261 1.18 -7.80 -67.79
CA TRP A 261 0.35 -8.61 -68.67
C TRP A 261 -0.77 -7.79 -69.35
N ALA A 262 -1.22 -6.70 -68.73
CA ALA A 262 -2.16 -5.74 -69.32
C ALA A 262 -1.52 -4.73 -70.30
N GLN A 263 -0.19 -4.71 -70.44
CA GLN A 263 0.54 -3.93 -71.46
C GLN A 263 0.83 -4.72 -72.75
N PHE A 264 0.69 -6.04 -72.73
CA PHE A 264 1.01 -6.95 -73.86
C PHE A 264 -0.22 -7.62 -74.50
N ARG A 265 -1.41 -6.99 -74.37
CA ARG A 265 -2.67 -7.41 -74.99
C ARG A 265 -3.34 -6.22 -75.67
#